data_AF-A0A365T5L3-F1
#
_entry.id   AF-A0A365T5L3-F1
#
_cell.length_a   1.000
_cell.length_b   1.000
_cell.length_c   1.000
_cell.angle_alpha   90.00
_cell.angle_beta   90.00
_cell.angle_gamma   90.00
#
_symmetry.space_group_name_H-M   'P 1'
#
loop_
_entity.id
_entity.type
_entity.pdbx_description
1 polymer ?
#
loop_
_entity_poly.entity_id
_entity_poly.type
_entity_poly.pdbx_seq_one_letter_code
_entity_poly.pdbx_strand_id
1 'polypeptide(L)'
;MVDSQPDIDPDLDWISRQILAAIHESDGTADTSEIKALTGVTEGTKVPYRLKNKLSPQFVDLMQPEMTDDGQIPPKVATLTPNGKELAEAIVEEEFDTADLSEDLENVKADLSRLAARIDDLESDTETSDTPQSENVDIQKLNQGVEKLLTQMTIISDFLNEKHDGELREFAEQKDPDPSVS
;
A
#
# COMPACT_ATOMS: atom_id res chain seq x y z
N MET A 1 -25.76 -14.40 16.54
CA MET A 1 -24.97 -13.17 16.74
C MET A 1 -24.21 -13.00 15.45
N VAL A 2 -24.55 -11.97 14.68
CA VAL A 2 -23.91 -11.72 13.39
C VAL A 2 -22.66 -10.92 13.72
N ASP A 3 -21.49 -11.52 13.56
CA ASP A 3 -20.24 -10.78 13.51
C ASP A 3 -20.29 -9.93 12.25
N SER A 4 -20.79 -8.71 12.41
CA SER A 4 -20.60 -7.66 11.43
C SER A 4 -19.15 -7.23 11.55
N GLN A 5 -18.27 -7.83 10.74
CA GLN A 5 -16.96 -7.24 10.49
C GLN A 5 -17.20 -5.77 10.08
N PRO A 6 -16.49 -4.80 10.69
CA PRO A 6 -16.60 -3.42 10.27
C PRO A 6 -16.18 -3.35 8.80
N ASP A 7 -17.10 -2.94 7.93
CA ASP A 7 -16.79 -2.62 6.54
C ASP A 7 -15.72 -1.53 6.55
N ILE A 8 -14.49 -1.90 6.24
CA ILE A 8 -13.39 -0.96 6.08
C ILE A 8 -13.78 -0.03 4.94
N ASP A 9 -13.94 1.25 5.25
CA ASP A 9 -14.34 2.26 4.28
C ASP A 9 -13.35 2.26 3.09
N PRO A 10 -13.78 1.85 1.88
CA PRO A 10 -12.88 1.72 0.73
C PRO A 10 -12.30 3.06 0.28
N ASP A 11 -12.86 4.19 0.74
CA ASP A 11 -12.39 5.54 0.40
C ASP A 11 -11.21 6.01 1.26
N LEU A 12 -10.80 5.23 2.28
CA LEU A 12 -9.72 5.59 3.19
C LEU A 12 -8.36 5.16 2.63
N ASP A 13 -7.54 6.14 2.24
CA ASP A 13 -6.19 5.89 1.74
C ASP A 13 -5.27 5.31 2.84
N TRP A 14 -4.23 4.57 2.43
CA TRP A 14 -3.32 3.89 3.35
C TRP A 14 -2.69 4.81 4.41
N ILE A 15 -2.43 6.09 4.08
CA ILE A 15 -1.88 7.05 5.04
C ILE A 15 -2.93 7.41 6.08
N SER A 16 -4.19 7.58 5.66
CA SER A 16 -5.31 7.82 6.58
C SER A 16 -5.50 6.64 7.54
N ARG A 17 -5.34 5.40 7.06
CA ARG A 17 -5.38 4.19 7.89
C ARG A 17 -4.23 4.16 8.92
N GLN A 18 -3.02 4.42 8.46
CA GLN A 18 -1.82 4.52 9.33
C GLN A 18 -1.97 5.62 10.39
N ILE A 19 -2.56 6.76 10.04
CA ILE A 19 -2.85 7.84 10.99
C ILE A 19 -3.86 7.37 12.05
N LEU A 20 -4.93 6.66 11.66
CA LEU A 20 -5.91 6.13 12.62
C LEU A 20 -5.28 5.10 13.57
N ALA A 21 -4.47 4.17 13.04
CA ALA A 21 -3.74 3.19 13.85
C ALA A 21 -2.78 3.88 14.84
N ALA A 22 -2.04 4.91 14.40
CA ALA A 22 -1.13 5.66 15.27
C ALA A 22 -1.85 6.43 16.39
N ILE A 23 -3.02 7.01 16.11
CA ILE A 23 -3.84 7.67 17.15
C ILE A 23 -4.38 6.61 18.12
N HIS A 24 -4.79 5.44 17.63
CA HIS A 24 -5.26 4.34 18.46
C HIS A 24 -4.15 3.79 19.37
N GLU A 25 -2.93 3.65 18.86
CA GLU A 25 -1.74 3.28 19.65
C GLU A 25 -1.45 4.30 20.77
N SER A 26 -1.82 5.56 20.56
CA SER A 26 -1.71 6.65 21.54
C SER A 26 -2.95 6.79 22.43
N ASP A 27 -3.57 5.68 22.83
CA ASP A 27 -4.79 5.64 23.66
C ASP A 27 -5.98 6.44 23.08
N GLY A 28 -6.01 6.62 21.75
CA GLY A 28 -7.10 7.29 21.03
C GLY A 28 -6.98 8.82 20.96
N THR A 29 -5.87 9.42 21.42
CA THR A 29 -5.59 10.86 21.24
C THR A 29 -4.11 11.08 20.98
N ALA A 30 -3.78 11.80 19.90
CA ALA A 30 -2.40 12.12 19.56
C ALA A 30 -2.27 13.50 18.92
N ASP A 31 -1.14 14.17 19.15
CA ASP A 31 -0.82 15.41 18.46
C ASP A 31 -0.17 15.16 17.08
N THR A 32 -0.18 16.19 16.22
CA THR A 32 0.38 16.07 14.86
C THR A 32 1.86 15.72 14.81
N SER A 33 2.63 15.97 15.87
CA SER A 33 4.04 15.61 15.98
C SER A 33 4.19 14.14 16.36
N GLU A 34 3.40 13.66 17.32
CA GLU A 34 3.33 12.25 17.73
C GLU A 34 2.91 11.36 16.55
N ILE A 35 1.85 11.75 15.83
CA ILE A 35 1.38 11.03 14.64
C ILE A 35 2.48 10.92 13.58
N LYS A 36 3.25 12.00 13.35
CA LYS A 36 4.38 11.97 12.39
C LYS A 36 5.50 11.05 12.84
N ALA A 37 5.78 11.00 14.14
CA ALA A 37 6.81 10.14 14.70
C ALA A 37 6.43 8.66 14.56
N LEU A 38 5.17 8.31 14.83
CA LEU A 38 4.67 6.94 14.74
C LEU A 38 4.51 6.45 13.30
N THR A 39 3.94 7.28 12.42
CA THR A 39 3.67 6.89 11.03
C THR A 39 4.87 6.99 10.08
N GLY A 40 5.95 7.66 10.50
CA GLY A 40 7.10 7.95 9.64
C GLY A 40 6.80 8.90 8.47
N VAL A 41 5.62 9.53 8.43
CA VAL A 41 5.23 10.48 7.39
C VAL A 41 5.98 11.80 7.60
N THR A 42 7.12 11.93 6.93
CA THR A 42 8.03 13.09 7.06
C THR A 42 7.54 14.34 6.34
N GLU A 43 6.60 14.21 5.41
CA GLU A 43 6.08 15.33 4.65
C GLU A 43 5.11 16.16 5.48
N GLY A 44 5.53 17.39 5.82
CA GLY A 44 4.90 18.20 6.86
C GLY A 44 3.42 18.53 6.63
N THR A 45 2.94 18.48 5.39
CA THR A 45 1.56 18.80 4.97
C THR A 45 0.62 17.60 4.92
N LYS A 46 1.15 16.38 4.79
CA LYS A 46 0.32 15.18 4.57
C LYS A 46 -0.56 14.84 5.77
N VAL A 47 0.02 14.78 6.97
CA VAL A 47 -0.74 14.47 8.20
C VAL A 47 -1.83 15.51 8.47
N PRO A 48 -1.55 16.84 8.50
CA PRO A 48 -2.61 17.83 8.70
C PRO A 48 -3.69 17.81 7.60
N TYR A 49 -3.32 17.55 6.34
CA TYR A 49 -4.27 17.47 5.24
C TYR A 49 -5.24 16.30 5.40
N ARG A 50 -4.74 15.10 5.73
CA ARG A 50 -5.59 13.90 5.91
C ARG A 50 -6.48 14.02 7.14
N LEU A 51 -5.93 14.47 8.27
CA LEU A 51 -6.70 14.77 9.47
C LEU A 51 -7.88 15.70 9.15
N LYS A 52 -7.66 16.78 8.40
CA LYS A 52 -8.69 17.78 8.11
C LYS A 52 -9.68 17.35 7.02
N ASN A 53 -9.23 16.73 5.94
CA ASN A 53 -10.03 16.53 4.72
C ASN A 53 -10.52 15.10 4.51
N LYS A 54 -9.98 14.13 5.25
CA LYS A 54 -10.29 12.70 5.07
C LYS A 54 -10.84 12.06 6.34
N LEU A 55 -10.29 12.44 7.50
CA LEU A 55 -10.64 11.80 8.76
C LEU A 55 -11.67 12.61 9.57
N SER A 56 -11.53 13.94 9.59
CA SER A 56 -12.45 14.80 10.33
C SER A 56 -13.70 15.14 9.50
N PRO A 57 -14.90 15.24 10.10
CA PRO A 57 -15.22 14.97 11.52
C PRO A 57 -15.65 13.53 11.80
N GLN A 58 -15.68 12.66 10.78
CA GLN A 58 -16.30 11.35 10.89
C GLN A 58 -15.54 10.39 11.83
N PHE A 59 -14.22 10.37 11.71
CA PHE A 59 -13.33 9.44 12.41
C PHE A 59 -12.45 10.13 13.46
N VAL A 60 -12.18 11.42 13.29
CA VAL A 60 -11.40 12.21 14.26
C VAL A 60 -12.00 13.58 14.53
N ASP A 61 -11.94 13.97 15.80
CA ASP A 61 -12.16 15.33 16.26
C ASP A 61 -10.82 16.07 16.35
N LEU A 62 -10.78 17.31 15.87
CA LEU A 62 -9.57 18.13 15.83
C LEU A 62 -9.68 19.32 16.77
N MET A 63 -8.69 19.46 17.66
CA MET A 63 -8.56 20.59 18.56
C MET A 63 -7.22 21.29 18.36
N GLN A 64 -7.23 22.62 18.22
CA GLN A 64 -6.02 23.43 18.31
C GLN A 64 -5.90 23.91 19.76
N PRO A 65 -4.89 23.48 20.54
CA PRO A 65 -4.70 23.97 21.91
C PRO A 65 -4.35 25.46 21.92
N GLU A 66 -4.62 26.12 23.04
CA GLU A 66 -4.29 27.53 23.24
C GLU A 66 -2.78 27.78 23.17
N MET A 67 -2.39 28.99 22.76
CA MET A 67 -0.97 29.38 22.73
C MET A 67 -0.38 29.28 24.14
N THR A 68 0.87 28.81 24.22
CA THR A 68 1.61 28.82 25.48
C THR A 68 2.00 30.24 25.87
N ASP A 69 2.31 30.47 27.14
CA ASP A 69 2.74 31.78 27.66
C ASP A 69 3.97 32.36 26.93
N ASP A 70 4.76 31.50 26.30
CA ASP A 70 5.93 31.85 25.48
C ASP A 70 5.60 32.24 24.03
N GLY A 71 4.31 32.27 23.68
CA GLY A 71 3.82 32.62 22.34
C GLY A 71 4.02 31.53 21.28
N GLN A 72 4.34 30.29 21.70
CA GLN A 72 4.44 29.15 20.78
C GLN A 72 3.05 28.58 20.48
N ILE A 73 2.80 28.28 19.20
CA ILE A 73 1.58 27.59 18.77
C ILE A 73 1.81 26.09 18.95
N PRO A 74 1.07 25.42 19.87
CA PRO A 74 1.22 23.99 20.06
C PRO A 74 0.73 23.20 18.83
N PRO A 75 1.19 21.95 18.66
CA PRO A 75 0.67 21.08 17.62
C PRO A 75 -0.84 20.85 17.78
N LYS A 76 -1.51 20.61 16.66
CA LYS A 76 -2.93 20.25 16.68
C LYS A 76 -3.11 18.86 17.26
N VAL A 77 -4.14 18.67 18.07
CA VAL A 77 -4.51 17.40 18.69
C VAL A 77 -5.64 16.77 17.91
N ALA A 78 -5.53 15.47 17.65
CA ALA A 78 -6.57 14.64 17.05
C ALA A 78 -7.02 13.58 18.05
N THR A 79 -8.34 13.42 18.21
CA THR A 79 -8.96 12.43 19.08
C THR A 79 -9.90 11.55 18.25
N LEU A 80 -9.84 10.23 18.43
CA LEU A 80 -10.73 9.32 17.73
C LEU A 80 -12.18 9.55 18.17
N THR A 81 -13.09 9.62 17.19
CA THR A 81 -14.52 9.49 17.44
C THR A 81 -14.87 8.02 17.73
N PRO A 82 -16.09 7.69 18.20
CA PRO A 82 -16.51 6.29 18.34
C PRO A 82 -16.33 5.48 17.04
N ASN A 83 -16.72 6.04 15.89
CA ASN A 83 -16.55 5.41 14.59
C ASN A 83 -15.06 5.26 14.21
N GLY A 84 -14.24 6.27 14.53
CA GLY A 84 -12.80 6.20 14.30
C GLY A 84 -12.12 5.13 15.15
N LYS A 85 -12.61 4.90 16.37
CA LYS A 85 -12.09 3.86 17.25
C LYS A 85 -12.41 2.46 16.72
N GLU A 86 -13.66 2.19 16.36
CA GLU A 86 -14.06 0.90 15.77
C GLU A 86 -13.26 0.60 14.50
N LEU A 87 -13.07 1.59 13.62
CA LEU A 87 -12.28 1.42 12.41
C LEU A 87 -10.78 1.22 12.71
N ALA A 88 -10.21 1.94 13.69
CA ALA A 88 -8.81 1.79 14.04
C ALA A 88 -8.53 0.42 14.69
N GLU A 89 -9.45 -0.09 15.53
CA GLU A 89 -9.38 -1.45 16.08
C GLU A 89 -9.35 -2.49 14.94
N ALA A 90 -10.25 -2.35 13.96
CA ALA A 90 -10.29 -3.23 12.79
C ALA A 90 -9.00 -3.21 11.94
N ILE A 91 -8.42 -2.01 11.74
CA ILE A 91 -7.16 -1.86 10.99
C ILE A 91 -6.02 -2.58 11.71
N VAL A 92 -5.93 -2.43 13.03
CA VAL A 92 -4.89 -3.08 13.83
C VAL A 92 -5.06 -4.60 13.81
N GLU A 93 -6.28 -5.10 13.95
CA GLU A 93 -6.58 -6.54 13.84
C GLU A 93 -6.20 -7.12 12.47
N GLU A 94 -6.49 -6.40 11.38
CA GLU A 94 -6.07 -6.82 10.03
C GLU A 94 -4.54 -6.85 9.89
N GLU A 95 -3.82 -5.85 10.42
CA GLU A 95 -2.35 -5.84 10.36
C GLU A 95 -1.74 -7.04 11.10
N PHE A 96 -2.35 -7.51 12.20
CA PHE A 96 -1.94 -8.75 12.88
C PHE A 96 -2.15 -10.00 12.02
N ASP A 97 -3.19 -10.06 11.20
CA ASP A 97 -3.40 -11.15 10.23
C ASP A 97 -2.42 -11.05 9.03
N THR A 98 -1.99 -9.85 8.65
CA THR A 98 -0.98 -9.67 7.58
C THR A 98 0.46 -9.99 7.98
N ALA A 99 0.75 -10.27 9.26
CA ALA A 99 2.05 -10.81 9.64
C ALA A 99 2.35 -12.15 8.92
N ASP A 100 1.29 -12.90 8.57
CA ASP A 100 1.36 -14.13 7.76
C ASP A 100 1.78 -13.84 6.30
N LEU A 101 1.46 -12.64 5.76
CA LEU A 101 1.87 -12.20 4.42
C LEU A 101 3.38 -11.91 4.32
N SER A 102 4.06 -11.61 5.42
CA SER A 102 5.53 -11.44 5.42
C SER A 102 6.23 -12.77 5.18
N GLU A 103 5.72 -13.85 5.76
CA GLU A 103 6.24 -15.20 5.55
C GLU A 103 5.97 -15.66 4.11
N ASP A 104 4.78 -15.36 3.57
CA ASP A 104 4.46 -15.60 2.17
C ASP A 104 5.32 -14.78 1.19
N LEU A 105 5.67 -13.54 1.54
CA LEU A 105 6.58 -12.71 0.73
C LEU A 105 8.00 -13.27 0.71
N GLU A 106 8.50 -13.76 1.84
CA GLU A 106 9.79 -14.46 1.91
C GLU A 106 9.76 -15.75 1.09
N ASN A 107 8.66 -16.51 1.15
CA ASN A 107 8.46 -17.70 0.33
C ASN A 107 8.43 -17.37 -1.17
N VAL A 108 7.74 -16.30 -1.58
CA VAL A 108 7.71 -15.83 -2.97
C VAL A 108 9.09 -15.37 -3.45
N LYS A 109 9.87 -14.68 -2.60
CA LYS A 109 11.27 -14.31 -2.92
C LYS A 109 12.16 -15.54 -3.06
N ALA A 110 11.98 -16.54 -2.21
CA ALA A 110 12.71 -17.80 -2.29
C ALA A 110 12.36 -18.56 -3.57
N ASP A 111 11.09 -18.60 -3.95
CA ASP A 111 10.62 -19.26 -5.17
C ASP A 111 11.08 -18.52 -6.44
N LEU A 112 11.10 -17.18 -6.42
CA LEU A 112 11.67 -16.37 -7.50
C LEU A 112 13.17 -16.62 -7.66
N SER A 113 13.91 -16.72 -6.55
CA SER A 113 15.34 -17.03 -6.57
C SER A 113 15.62 -18.42 -7.14
N ARG A 114 14.77 -19.41 -6.80
CA ARG A 114 14.84 -20.76 -7.37
C ARG A 114 14.51 -20.78 -8.87
N LEU A 115 13.52 -19.98 -9.29
CA LEU A 115 13.15 -19.89 -10.70
C LEU A 115 14.26 -19.21 -11.51
N ALA A 116 14.86 -18.14 -10.97
CA ALA A 116 16.00 -17.47 -11.59
C ALA A 116 17.21 -18.41 -11.72
N ALA A 117 17.55 -19.18 -10.67
CA ALA A 117 18.62 -20.17 -10.74
C ALA A 117 18.35 -21.28 -11.77
N ARG A 118 17.08 -21.68 -11.93
CA ARG A 118 16.70 -22.71 -12.91
C ARG A 118 16.69 -22.20 -14.35
N ILE A 119 16.40 -20.91 -14.55
CA ILE A 119 16.55 -20.24 -15.85
C ILE A 119 18.02 -20.13 -16.21
N ASP A 120 18.88 -19.76 -15.26
CA ASP A 120 20.34 -19.66 -15.46
C ASP A 120 20.95 -21.05 -15.81
N ASP A 121 20.54 -22.11 -15.11
CA ASP A 121 20.92 -23.50 -15.45
C ASP A 121 20.41 -23.93 -16.84
N LEU A 122 19.18 -23.58 -17.21
CA LEU A 122 18.60 -23.90 -18.52
C LEU A 122 19.28 -23.13 -19.66
N GLU A 123 19.63 -21.86 -19.46
CA GLU A 123 20.39 -21.06 -20.42
C GLU A 123 21.80 -21.63 -20.58
N SER A 124 22.44 -22.06 -19.49
CA SER A 124 23.75 -22.70 -19.52
C SER A 124 23.75 -24.08 -20.21
N ASP A 125 22.68 -24.87 -20.06
CA ASP A 125 22.50 -26.16 -20.76
C ASP A 125 22.18 -25.97 -22.26
N THR A 126 21.57 -24.85 -22.64
CA THR A 126 21.21 -24.57 -24.04
C THR A 126 22.42 -24.12 -24.87
N GLU A 127 23.45 -23.52 -24.27
CA GLU A 127 24.68 -23.15 -24.98
C GLU A 127 25.63 -24.33 -25.27
N THR A 128 25.41 -25.53 -24.69
CA THR A 128 26.40 -26.63 -24.77
C THR A 128 25.98 -27.90 -25.49
N SER A 129 24.73 -28.07 -25.94
CA SER A 129 24.30 -29.36 -26.50
C SER A 129 23.61 -29.28 -27.86
N ASP A 130 24.40 -29.54 -28.91
CA ASP A 130 23.93 -30.22 -30.12
C ASP A 130 23.38 -31.63 -29.74
N THR A 131 22.30 -32.03 -30.41
CA THR A 131 21.57 -33.33 -30.43
C THR A 131 20.44 -33.64 -29.42
N PRO A 132 19.38 -34.36 -29.87
CA PRO A 132 18.04 -34.27 -29.31
C PRO A 132 17.75 -35.43 -28.35
N GLN A 133 17.38 -35.12 -27.11
CA GLN A 133 16.59 -36.02 -26.29
C GLN A 133 15.38 -35.31 -25.71
N SER A 134 14.24 -35.76 -26.21
CA SER A 134 12.90 -35.60 -25.65
C SER A 134 12.89 -35.88 -24.14
N GLU A 135 12.90 -34.83 -23.34
CA GLU A 135 12.17 -34.85 -22.07
C GLU A 135 10.87 -34.09 -22.26
N ASN A 136 9.76 -34.76 -21.98
CA ASN A 136 8.44 -34.12 -21.90
C ASN A 136 8.49 -33.11 -20.76
N VAL A 137 8.92 -31.88 -21.10
CA VAL A 137 8.68 -30.71 -20.26
C VAL A 137 7.18 -30.66 -20.04
N ASP A 138 6.79 -30.61 -18.77
CA ASP A 138 5.41 -30.64 -18.31
C ASP A 138 4.73 -29.32 -18.72
N ILE A 139 4.41 -29.18 -20.02
CA ILE A 139 3.88 -27.97 -20.67
C ILE A 139 2.64 -27.46 -19.95
N GLN A 140 1.88 -28.36 -19.30
CA GLN A 140 0.75 -28.00 -18.46
C GLN A 140 1.14 -27.22 -17.20
N LYS A 141 2.22 -27.60 -16.51
CA LYS A 141 2.73 -26.84 -15.36
C LYS A 141 3.35 -25.52 -15.79
N LEU A 142 4.00 -25.50 -16.95
CA LEU A 142 4.55 -24.27 -17.51
C LEU A 142 3.44 -23.27 -17.85
N ASN A 143 2.36 -23.74 -18.48
CA ASN A 143 1.20 -22.88 -18.79
C ASN A 143 0.48 -22.38 -17.54
N GLN A 144 0.34 -23.21 -16.49
CA GLN A 144 -0.20 -22.76 -15.21
C GLN A 144 0.69 -21.71 -14.53
N GLY A 145 2.02 -21.89 -14.62
CA GLY A 145 2.99 -20.90 -14.12
C GLY A 145 2.86 -19.57 -14.87
N VAL A 146 2.73 -19.61 -16.20
CA VAL A 146 2.57 -18.42 -17.03
C VAL A 146 1.24 -17.72 -16.76
N GLU A 147 0.13 -18.44 -16.63
CA GLU A 147 -1.18 -17.84 -16.29
C GLU A 147 -1.16 -17.18 -14.91
N LYS A 148 -0.54 -17.83 -13.93
CA LYS A 148 -0.40 -17.28 -12.57
C LYS A 148 0.48 -16.02 -12.57
N LEU A 149 1.57 -16.04 -13.35
CA LEU A 149 2.49 -14.90 -13.47
C LEU A 149 1.84 -13.74 -14.22
N LEU A 150 1.05 -14.01 -15.26
CA LEU A 150 0.24 -12.99 -15.96
C LEU A 150 -0.82 -12.40 -15.03
N THR A 151 -1.50 -13.22 -14.23
CA THR A 151 -2.48 -12.73 -13.24
C THR A 151 -1.83 -11.81 -12.22
N GLN A 152 -0.65 -12.18 -11.73
CA GLN A 152 0.12 -11.34 -10.80
C GLN A 152 0.64 -10.06 -11.48
N MET A 153 1.07 -10.13 -12.74
CA MET A 153 1.44 -8.94 -13.52
C MET A 153 0.26 -8.00 -13.76
N THR A 154 -0.96 -8.52 -13.95
CA THR A 154 -2.17 -7.68 -14.05
C THR A 154 -2.44 -6.97 -12.74
N ILE A 155 -2.34 -7.66 -11.59
CA ILE A 155 -2.50 -7.05 -10.26
C ILE A 155 -1.45 -5.95 -10.03
N ILE A 156 -0.19 -6.19 -10.41
CA ILE A 156 0.89 -5.21 -10.30
C ILE A 156 0.70 -4.05 -11.29
N SER A 157 0.23 -4.32 -12.51
CA SER A 157 -0.05 -3.29 -13.52
C SER A 157 -1.21 -2.41 -13.09
N ASP A 158 -2.26 -2.99 -12.51
CA ASP A 158 -3.39 -2.25 -11.96
C ASP A 158 -2.92 -1.41 -10.77
N PHE A 159 -2.09 -1.96 -9.88
CA PHE A 159 -1.46 -1.23 -8.79
C PHE A 159 -0.55 -0.08 -9.26
N LEU A 160 0.22 -0.26 -10.34
CA LEU A 160 1.09 0.78 -10.90
C LEU A 160 0.30 1.85 -11.65
N ASN A 161 -0.73 1.46 -12.40
CA ASN A 161 -1.63 2.42 -13.05
C ASN A 161 -2.40 3.25 -12.01
N GLU A 162 -2.84 2.63 -10.91
CA GLU A 162 -3.50 3.32 -9.79
C GLU A 162 -2.53 4.25 -9.02
N LYS A 163 -1.25 3.87 -8.90
CA LYS A 163 -0.21 4.70 -8.27
C LYS A 163 0.28 5.86 -9.16
N HIS A 164 0.11 5.76 -10.47
CA HIS A 164 0.57 6.75 -11.46
C HIS A 164 -0.57 7.37 -12.29
N ASP A 165 -1.83 7.29 -11.86
CA ASP A 165 -2.98 7.78 -12.64
C ASP A 165 -2.94 9.32 -12.87
N GLY A 166 -2.15 10.04 -12.07
CA GLY A 166 -1.80 11.44 -12.31
C GLY A 166 -0.66 11.67 -13.30
N GLU A 167 0.36 10.79 -13.32
CA GLU A 167 1.59 10.98 -14.11
C GLU A 167 1.46 10.39 -15.53
N LEU A 168 0.69 9.30 -15.72
CA LEU A 168 0.43 8.72 -17.03
C LEU A 168 -0.54 9.57 -17.87
N ARG A 169 -1.46 10.29 -17.22
CA ARG A 169 -2.38 11.21 -17.89
C ARG A 169 -1.66 12.47 -18.39
N GLU A 170 -0.74 13.01 -17.59
CA GLU A 170 0.16 14.09 -18.03
C GLU A 170 1.13 13.64 -19.14
N PHE A 171 1.60 12.38 -19.12
CA PHE A 171 2.49 11.86 -20.16
C PHE A 171 1.77 11.53 -21.48
N ALA A 172 0.49 11.14 -21.43
CA ALA A 172 -0.34 10.90 -22.60
C ALA A 172 -0.82 12.21 -23.26
N GLU A 173 -1.15 13.23 -22.47
CA GLU A 173 -1.51 14.57 -22.99
C GLU A 173 -0.31 15.34 -23.57
N GLN A 174 0.91 15.05 -23.13
CA GLN A 174 2.12 15.72 -23.63
C GLN A 174 2.67 15.11 -24.92
N LYS A 175 2.15 13.96 -25.38
CA LYS A 175 2.65 13.24 -26.56
C LYS A 175 1.72 13.21 -27.77
N ASP A 176 0.55 13.85 -27.70
CA ASP A 176 -0.21 14.25 -28.88
C ASP A 176 0.13 15.70 -29.25
N PRO A 177 1.10 15.96 -30.14
CA PRO A 177 1.08 17.22 -30.87
C PRO A 177 -0.17 17.19 -31.75
N ASP A 178 -1.13 18.04 -31.37
CA ASP A 178 -2.24 18.48 -32.19
C ASP A 178 -1.83 18.57 -33.67
N PRO A 179 -2.41 17.76 -34.58
CA PRO A 179 -2.13 17.88 -36.02
C PRO A 179 -2.85 19.08 -36.65
N SER A 180 -3.27 20.10 -35.89
CA SER A 180 -4.10 21.18 -36.43
C SER A 180 -3.85 22.59 -35.90
N VAL A 181 -2.60 23.10 -35.89
CA VAL A 181 -2.40 24.55 -36.08
C VAL A 181 -1.13 24.90 -36.88
N SER A 182 -1.39 25.38 -38.12
CA SER A 182 -0.55 26.14 -39.08
C SER A 182 0.54 25.41 -39.87
#